data_AF-A0A7J2H6Z3-F1
#
_entry.id   AF-A0A7J2H6Z3-F1
#
_cell.length_a   1.000
_cell.length_b   1.000
_cell.length_c   1.000
_cell.angle_alpha   90.00
_cell.angle_beta   90.00
_cell.angle_gamma   90.00
#
_symmetry.space_group_name_H-M   'P 1'
#
loop_
_entity.id
_entity.type
_entity.pdbx_description
1 polymer ?
#
loop_
_entity_poly.entity_id
_entity_poly.type
_entity_poly.pdbx_seq_one_letter_code
_entity_poly.pdbx_strand_id
1 'polypeptide(L)'
;MNPVRAYYLTGRDAAVAARALIKLPMMYSALIDIDAAIVFGQPPPGYLAAIYQLLSQLDVEMPYGEIVLDPADITAWLNPYWAFTDGREWIWPEEARARVLPRQVIGWESLSDCLKHFTLSLLDCPLVGF
;
A
#
# COMPACT_ATOMS: atom_id res chain seq x y z
N MET A 1 -2.43 18.61 0.92
CA MET A 1 -2.40 17.20 1.33
C MET A 1 -0.98 16.88 1.78
N ASN A 2 -0.79 16.15 2.87
CA ASN A 2 0.56 15.75 3.30
C ASN A 2 1.01 14.57 2.41
N PRO A 3 2.19 14.60 1.78
CA PRO A 3 2.61 13.54 0.88
C PRO A 3 2.77 12.21 1.62
N VAL A 4 2.53 11.11 0.91
CA VAL A 4 2.87 9.78 1.42
C VAL A 4 4.39 9.70 1.57
N ARG A 5 4.83 9.15 2.69
CA ARG A 5 6.24 8.91 3.01
C ARG A 5 6.45 7.42 3.21
N ALA A 6 7.59 6.94 2.74
CA ALA A 6 8.08 5.61 3.06
C ALA A 6 9.40 5.73 3.83
N TYR A 7 9.48 5.01 4.95
CA TYR A 7 10.62 4.93 5.83
C TYR A 7 11.26 3.55 5.65
N TYR A 8 12.30 3.46 4.82
CA TYR A 8 13.08 2.22 4.69
C TYR A 8 14.15 2.19 5.77
N LEU A 9 14.08 1.18 6.61
CA LEU A 9 14.85 1.03 7.84
C LEU A 9 15.69 -0.24 7.75
N THR A 10 16.96 -0.16 8.13
CA THR A 10 17.88 -1.31 8.21
C THR A 10 18.57 -1.34 9.57
N GLY A 11 18.86 -2.52 10.10
CA GLY A 11 19.53 -2.67 11.39
C GLY A 11 18.80 -3.63 12.33
N ARG A 12 19.43 -3.93 13.46
CA ARG A 12 18.94 -4.92 14.43
C ARG A 12 17.55 -4.59 14.95
N ASP A 13 17.26 -3.30 15.12
CA ASP A 13 15.99 -2.81 15.68
C ASP A 13 14.98 -2.39 14.59
N ALA A 14 15.23 -2.66 13.31
CA ALA A 14 14.34 -2.25 12.21
C ALA A 14 12.89 -2.74 12.40
N ALA A 15 12.72 -3.99 12.82
CA ALA A 15 11.40 -4.56 13.12
C ALA A 15 10.71 -3.87 14.32
N VAL A 16 11.47 -3.49 15.34
CA VAL A 16 10.95 -2.79 16.53
C VAL A 16 10.54 -1.36 16.15
N ALA A 17 11.39 -0.66 15.42
CA ALA A 17 11.12 0.67 14.88
C ALA A 17 9.84 0.67 14.04
N ALA A 18 9.68 -0.30 13.13
CA ALA A 18 8.49 -0.42 12.30
C ALA A 18 7.21 -0.62 13.12
N ARG A 19 7.25 -1.49 14.13
CA ARG A 19 6.12 -1.73 15.05
C ARG A 19 5.78 -0.53 15.92
N ALA A 20 6.75 0.32 16.24
CA ALA A 20 6.52 1.56 16.97
C ALA A 20 5.90 2.62 16.05
N LEU A 21 6.48 2.82 14.85
CA LEU A 21 6.00 3.79 13.87
C LEU A 21 4.58 3.50 13.41
N ILE A 22 4.23 2.25 13.10
CA ILE A 22 2.89 1.91 12.59
C ILE A 22 1.75 2.23 13.57
N LYS A 23 2.07 2.41 14.86
CA LYS A 23 1.10 2.80 15.89
C LYS A 23 0.87 4.30 15.96
N LEU A 24 1.68 5.11 15.28
CA LEU A 24 1.51 6.55 15.23
C LEU A 24 0.33 6.93 14.32
N PRO A 25 -0.35 8.05 14.60
CA PRO A 25 -1.42 8.54 13.73
C PRO A 25 -0.93 8.73 12.28
N MET A 26 -1.80 8.42 11.32
CA MET A 26 -1.55 8.57 9.88
C MET A 26 -0.45 7.65 9.32
N MET A 27 -0.11 6.57 10.02
CA MET A 27 0.72 5.48 9.52
C MET A 27 -0.19 4.31 9.13
N TYR A 28 0.03 3.68 7.97
CA TYR A 28 -0.98 2.80 7.36
C TYR A 28 -0.51 1.37 7.15
N SER A 29 0.75 1.17 6.78
CA SER A 29 1.29 -0.16 6.51
C SER A 29 2.75 -0.27 6.91
N ALA A 30 3.15 -1.45 7.37
CA ALA A 30 4.53 -1.80 7.64
C ALA A 30 4.81 -3.20 7.11
N LEU A 31 5.91 -3.35 6.36
CA LEU A 31 6.45 -4.63 5.92
C LEU A 31 7.75 -4.86 6.70
N ILE A 32 7.90 -6.03 7.31
CA ILE A 32 9.02 -6.37 8.18
C ILE A 32 9.70 -7.60 7.63
N ASP A 33 11.03 -7.53 7.50
CA ASP A 33 11.91 -8.61 7.09
C ASP A 33 13.05 -8.76 8.12
N ILE A 34 14.00 -9.68 7.87
CA ILE A 34 15.20 -9.87 8.68
C ILE A 34 16.10 -8.63 8.55
N ASP A 35 16.37 -7.97 9.69
CA ASP A 35 17.20 -6.76 9.80
C ASP A 35 16.78 -5.58 8.91
N ALA A 36 15.56 -5.60 8.38
CA ALA A 36 15.02 -4.56 7.51
C ALA A 36 13.51 -4.38 7.71
N ALA A 37 13.02 -3.17 7.48
CA ALA A 37 11.59 -2.89 7.45
C ALA A 37 11.29 -1.67 6.58
N ILE A 38 10.06 -1.60 6.07
CA ILE A 38 9.55 -0.39 5.42
C ILE A 38 8.20 -0.01 6.01
N VAL A 39 8.03 1.26 6.35
CA VAL A 39 6.78 1.80 6.91
C VAL A 39 6.25 2.90 6.03
N PHE A 40 4.94 2.87 5.75
CA PHE A 40 4.23 3.86 4.93
C PHE A 40 3.29 4.69 5.78
N GLY A 41 3.27 6.01 5.54
CA GLY A 41 2.35 6.92 6.22
C GLY A 41 2.35 8.35 5.69
N GLN A 42 1.51 9.21 6.27
CA GLN A 42 1.47 10.65 6.02
C GLN A 42 1.52 11.43 7.36
N PRO A 43 2.59 11.27 8.16
CA PRO A 43 2.66 11.84 9.49
C PRO A 43 2.60 13.37 9.44
N PRO A 44 1.74 14.03 10.23
CA PRO A 44 1.65 15.49 10.24
C PRO A 44 3.02 16.15 10.48
N PRO A 45 3.29 17.35 9.93
CA PRO A 45 4.61 17.98 10.04
C PRO A 45 5.16 18.09 11.48
N GLY A 46 4.28 18.32 12.46
CA GLY A 46 4.66 18.40 13.88
C GLY A 46 5.11 17.07 14.51
N TYR A 47 4.85 15.93 13.86
CA TYR A 47 5.23 14.60 14.35
C TYR A 47 6.60 14.15 13.84
N LEU A 48 7.15 14.80 12.81
CA LEU A 48 8.42 14.41 12.19
C LEU A 48 9.57 14.44 13.20
N ALA A 49 9.65 15.47 14.04
CA ALA A 49 10.67 15.56 15.08
C ALA A 49 10.60 14.38 16.08
N ALA A 50 9.39 13.97 16.48
CA ALA A 50 9.19 12.84 17.37
C ALA A 50 9.56 11.50 16.70
N ILE A 51 9.25 11.35 15.40
CA ILE A 51 9.65 10.19 14.60
C ILE A 51 11.18 10.07 14.56
N TYR A 52 11.89 11.16 14.23
CA TYR A 52 13.35 11.14 14.17
C TYR A 52 13.99 10.91 15.54
N GLN A 53 13.43 11.52 16.59
CA GLN A 53 13.91 11.30 17.95
C GLN A 53 13.72 9.83 18.38
N LEU A 54 12.60 9.20 18.04
CA LEU A 54 12.36 7.77 18.29
C LEU A 54 13.39 6.92 17.55
N LEU A 55 13.59 7.17 16.25
CA LEU A 55 14.52 6.39 15.43
C LEU A 55 15.97 6.53 15.90
N SER A 56 16.38 7.71 16.36
CA SER A 56 17.74 7.96 16.88
C SER A 56 18.08 7.19 18.17
N GLN A 57 17.08 6.61 18.85
CA GLN A 57 17.26 5.82 20.07
C GLN A 57 17.39 4.32 19.81
N LEU A 58 17.21 3.89 18.57
CA LEU A 58 17.21 2.49 18.15
C LEU A 58 18.44 2.19 17.29
N ASP A 59 18.87 0.94 17.26
CA ASP A 59 19.91 0.47 16.33
C ASP A 59 19.33 0.31 14.92
N VAL A 60 19.08 1.45 14.28
CA VAL A 60 18.47 1.52 12.95
C VAL A 60 19.09 2.64 12.12
N GLU A 61 19.34 2.34 10.85
CA GLU A 61 19.73 3.28 9.82
C GLU A 61 18.59 3.48 8.82
N MET A 62 18.56 4.65 8.21
CA MET A 62 17.62 4.99 7.14
C MET A 62 18.43 5.38 5.89
N PRO A 63 18.96 4.39 5.13
CA PRO A 63 20.00 4.61 4.15
C PRO A 63 19.57 5.51 2.98
N TYR A 64 18.27 5.60 2.71
CA TYR A 64 17.71 6.44 1.65
C TYR A 64 17.06 7.73 2.17
N GLY A 65 17.17 8.01 3.47
CA GLY A 65 16.41 9.10 4.09
C GLY A 65 14.89 8.86 4.01
N GLU A 66 14.12 9.94 4.11
CA GLU A 66 12.68 9.89 3.84
C GLU A 66 12.42 9.79 2.34
N ILE A 67 11.74 8.73 1.92
CA ILE A 67 11.23 8.60 0.56
C ILE A 67 9.87 9.29 0.51
N VAL A 68 9.82 10.48 -0.10
CA VAL A 68 8.58 11.25 -0.26
C VAL A 68 7.98 10.94 -1.62
N LEU A 69 6.76 10.40 -1.63
CA LEU A 69 6.02 10.12 -2.86
C LEU A 69 5.29 11.40 -3.31
N ASP A 70 5.53 11.80 -4.55
CA ASP A 70 4.80 12.90 -5.18
C ASP A 70 3.34 12.47 -5.44
N PRO A 71 2.34 13.17 -4.89
CA PRO A 71 0.94 12.89 -5.20
C PRO A 71 0.61 12.90 -6.71
N ALA A 72 1.36 13.64 -7.53
CA ALA A 72 1.20 13.66 -8.98
C ALA A 72 1.57 12.33 -9.64
N ASP A 73 2.50 11.57 -9.05
CA ASP A 73 2.98 10.29 -9.55
C ASP A 73 2.24 9.09 -8.91
N ILE A 74 1.41 9.33 -7.89
CA ILE A 74 0.58 8.30 -7.27
C ILE A 74 -0.60 8.01 -8.19
N THR A 75 -0.50 6.93 -8.96
CA THR A 75 -1.67 6.38 -9.66
C THR A 75 -2.54 5.67 -8.64
N ALA A 76 -3.67 6.29 -8.27
CA ALA A 76 -4.67 5.63 -7.45
C ALA A 76 -5.30 4.47 -8.24
N TRP A 77 -4.79 3.26 -8.03
CA TRP A 77 -5.45 2.06 -8.52
C TRP A 77 -6.62 1.75 -7.59
N LEU A 78 -7.77 2.36 -7.88
CA LEU A 78 -9.01 2.04 -7.19
C LEU A 78 -9.42 0.65 -7.64
N ASN A 79 -9.24 -0.35 -6.76
CA ASN A 79 -9.58 -1.72 -7.08
C ASN A 79 -11.06 -1.78 -7.55
N PRO A 80 -11.34 -2.22 -8.79
CA PRO A 80 -12.65 -2.07 -9.41
C PRO A 80 -13.73 -2.96 -8.78
N TYR A 81 -13.45 -3.70 -7.70
CA TYR A 81 -14.45 -4.52 -7.00
C TYR A 81 -15.70 -3.73 -6.57
N TRP A 82 -15.58 -2.43 -6.30
CA TRP A 82 -16.76 -1.58 -6.04
C TRP A 82 -17.74 -1.54 -7.23
N ALA A 83 -17.26 -1.66 -8.47
CA ALA A 83 -18.08 -1.66 -9.67
C ALA A 83 -18.95 -2.93 -9.81
N PHE A 84 -18.66 -3.97 -9.03
CA PHE A 84 -19.42 -5.22 -8.99
C PHE A 84 -20.35 -5.29 -7.77
N THR A 85 -20.72 -4.14 -7.20
CA THR A 85 -21.67 -4.08 -6.07
C THR A 85 -22.85 -3.15 -6.39
N ASP A 86 -24.08 -3.61 -6.14
CA ASP A 86 -25.31 -2.81 -6.25
C ASP A 86 -26.00 -2.69 -4.90
N GLY A 87 -25.80 -1.55 -4.23
CA GLY A 87 -26.55 -1.17 -3.02
C GLY A 87 -26.39 -2.06 -1.77
N ARG A 88 -25.82 -3.27 -1.91
CA ARG A 88 -25.42 -4.31 -0.94
C ARG A 88 -25.19 -5.69 -1.60
N GLU A 89 -25.62 -5.91 -2.84
CA GLU A 89 -25.51 -7.20 -3.52
C GLU A 89 -24.32 -7.25 -4.47
N TRP A 90 -23.71 -8.43 -4.59
CA TRP A 90 -22.66 -8.68 -5.57
C TRP A 90 -23.27 -8.89 -6.95
N ILE A 91 -22.73 -8.22 -7.96
CA ILE A 91 -23.16 -8.27 -9.35
C ILE A 91 -22.14 -9.11 -10.14
N TRP A 92 -22.63 -9.97 -11.04
CA TRP A 92 -21.74 -10.76 -11.88
C TRP A 92 -21.02 -9.89 -12.94
N PRO A 93 -19.80 -10.26 -13.37
CA PRO A 93 -19.00 -9.42 -14.26
C PRO A 93 -19.66 -9.03 -15.58
N GLU A 94 -20.47 -9.91 -16.17
CA GLU A 94 -21.24 -9.65 -17.39
C GLU A 94 -22.30 -8.55 -17.20
N GLU A 95 -22.93 -8.49 -16.03
CA GLU A 95 -23.97 -7.50 -15.68
C GLU A 95 -23.34 -6.14 -15.31
N ALA A 96 -22.20 -6.14 -14.61
CA ALA A 96 -21.46 -4.93 -14.26
C ALA A 96 -20.89 -4.22 -15.50
N ARG A 97 -20.45 -4.97 -16.53
CA ARG A 97 -19.94 -4.44 -17.81
C ARG A 97 -20.95 -3.55 -18.53
N ALA A 98 -22.25 -3.82 -18.38
CA ALA A 98 -23.30 -3.02 -19.00
C ALA A 98 -23.52 -1.65 -18.33
N ARG A 99 -23.06 -1.47 -17.08
CA ARG A 99 -23.26 -0.25 -16.28
C ARG A 99 -22.09 0.73 -16.34
N VAL A 100 -20.86 0.24 -16.54
CA VAL A 100 -19.65 1.08 -16.54
C VAL A 100 -19.58 1.85 -17.86
N LEU A 101 -19.84 3.17 -17.82
CA LEU A 101 -19.68 4.03 -18.99
C LEU A 101 -18.20 4.05 -19.46
N PRO A 102 -17.92 4.04 -20.78
CA PRO A 102 -16.59 3.71 -21.33
C PRO A 102 -15.49 4.76 -21.11
N ARG A 103 -15.71 5.81 -20.32
CA ARG A 103 -14.93 7.06 -20.46
C ARG A 103 -14.11 7.51 -19.26
N GLN A 104 -14.15 6.82 -18.12
CA GLN A 104 -13.37 7.22 -16.94
C GLN A 104 -12.46 6.15 -16.34
N VAL A 105 -12.49 4.92 -16.84
CA VAL A 105 -11.51 3.92 -16.45
C VAL A 105 -10.37 3.98 -17.45
N ILE A 106 -9.24 4.53 -17.01
CA ILE A 106 -7.96 4.43 -17.71
C ILE A 106 -7.75 2.94 -18.04
N GLY A 107 -7.84 2.61 -19.34
CA GLY A 107 -7.46 1.31 -19.90
C GLY A 107 -8.32 0.11 -19.46
N TRP A 108 -9.51 -0.06 -20.03
CA TRP A 108 -10.25 -1.34 -19.97
C TRP A 108 -9.41 -2.53 -20.49
N GLU A 109 -8.56 -2.30 -21.50
CA GLU A 109 -7.61 -3.30 -22.01
C GLU A 109 -6.61 -3.75 -20.94
N SER A 110 -6.07 -2.80 -20.17
CA SER A 110 -5.18 -3.04 -19.03
C SER A 110 -5.86 -3.81 -17.90
N LEU A 111 -7.14 -3.54 -17.60
CA LEU A 111 -7.89 -4.31 -16.61
C LEU A 111 -8.13 -5.76 -17.04
N SER A 112 -8.40 -6.00 -18.33
CA SER A 112 -8.57 -7.36 -18.84
C SER A 112 -7.26 -8.16 -18.77
N ASP A 113 -6.12 -7.52 -19.03
CA ASP A 113 -4.80 -8.15 -18.97
C ASP A 113 -4.32 -8.33 -17.51
N CYS A 114 -4.60 -7.35 -16.63
CA CYS A 114 -4.38 -7.51 -15.20
C CYS A 114 -5.25 -8.61 -14.59
N LEU A 115 -6.52 -8.73 -14.98
CA LEU A 115 -7.39 -9.80 -14.50
C LEU A 115 -6.94 -11.18 -14.99
N LYS A 116 -6.41 -11.30 -16.21
CA LYS A 116 -5.77 -12.54 -16.67
C LYS A 116 -4.54 -12.90 -15.84
N HIS A 117 -3.72 -11.91 -15.47
CA HIS A 117 -2.55 -12.15 -14.61
C HIS A 117 -2.92 -12.44 -13.14
N PHE A 118 -4.02 -11.86 -12.64
CA PHE A 118 -4.49 -12.07 -11.26
C PHE A 118 -5.25 -13.38 -11.10
N THR A 119 -5.99 -13.84 -12.13
CA THR A 119 -6.62 -15.17 -12.11
C THR A 119 -5.58 -16.27 -12.29
N LEU A 120 -4.53 -16.06 -13.09
CA LEU A 120 -3.42 -17.01 -13.16
C LEU A 120 -2.62 -17.08 -11.84
N SER A 121 -2.37 -15.97 -11.14
CA SER A 121 -1.61 -16.01 -9.88
C SER A 121 -2.40 -16.55 -8.68
N LEU A 122 -3.74 -16.45 -8.68
CA LEU A 122 -4.59 -17.02 -7.64
C LEU A 122 -5.00 -18.48 -7.91
N LEU A 123 -5.02 -18.93 -9.17
CA LEU A 123 -5.25 -20.34 -9.52
C LEU A 123 -3.97 -21.18 -9.41
N ASP A 124 -2.79 -20.55 -9.53
CA ASP A 124 -1.48 -21.20 -9.31
C ASP A 124 -0.91 -20.97 -7.90
N CYS A 125 -1.73 -20.50 -6.94
CA CYS A 125 -1.40 -20.69 -5.53
C CYS A 125 -1.73 -22.14 -5.16
N PRO A 126 -0.75 -23.07 -5.04
CA PRO A 126 -1.01 -24.24 -4.24
C PRO A 126 -1.31 -23.69 -2.85
N LEU A 127 -2.52 -23.97 -2.35
CA LEU A 127 -2.79 -23.97 -0.94
C LEU A 127 -1.79 -24.94 -0.29
N VAL A 128 -0.60 -24.44 0.03
CA VAL A 128 0.34 -25.13 0.90
C VAL A 128 -0.23 -24.94 2.29
N GLY A 129 -0.74 -26.04 2.83
CA GLY A 129 -1.15 -26.11 4.22
C GLY A 129 -0.01 -25.78 5.17
N PHE A 130 -0.43 -25.47 6.40
CA PHE A 130 0.31 -25.00 7.58
C PHE A 130 0.36 -23.48 7.76
#